data_AF-A0A963F5I8-F1
#
_entry.id   AF-A0A963F5I8-F1
#
_cell.length_a   1.000
_cell.length_b   1.000
_cell.length_c   1.000
_cell.angle_alpha   90.00
_cell.angle_beta   90.00
_cell.angle_gamma   90.00
#
_symmetry.space_group_name_H-M   'P 1'
#
loop_
_entity.id
_entity.type
_entity.pdbx_description
1 polymer ?
#
loop_
_entity_poly.entity_id
_entity_poly.type
_entity_poly.pdbx_seq_one_letter_code
_entity_poly.pdbx_strand_id
1 'polypeptide(L)'
;GIDAWDLDHGYRCFIHLANSEQYQAITGHRPPHKPATARDYTSAGLPWFDYYDDSKALPGSDTLSKLTSVAAKIIEKGKGVLPDNDPVQPKIVKIVGKGNLVRDGEF
;
A
#
# COMPACT_ATOMS: atom_id res chain seq x y z
N GLY A 1 2.02 -5.83 36.22
CA GLY A 1 2.06 -5.50 34.78
C GLY A 1 3.37 -4.82 34.50
N ILE A 2 4.20 -5.44 33.65
CA ILE A 2 5.68 -5.47 33.60
C ILE A 2 6.25 -6.77 34.16
N ASP A 3 5.80 -7.18 35.35
CA ASP A 3 6.05 -8.47 36.02
C ASP A 3 5.47 -9.71 35.27
N ALA A 4 4.77 -9.48 34.15
CA ALA A 4 4.28 -10.54 33.26
C ALA A 4 5.26 -10.88 32.12
N TRP A 5 6.34 -10.11 31.95
CA TRP A 5 7.34 -10.31 30.91
C TRP A 5 8.62 -10.90 31.53
N ASP A 6 9.20 -11.90 30.86
CA ASP A 6 10.51 -12.42 31.22
C ASP A 6 11.59 -11.43 30.75
N LEU A 7 12.33 -10.88 31.71
CA LEU A 7 13.40 -9.91 31.46
C LEU A 7 14.80 -10.53 31.56
N ASP A 8 14.89 -11.79 32.01
CA ASP A 8 16.16 -12.49 32.22
C ASP A 8 16.65 -13.17 30.92
N HIS A 9 15.73 -13.45 29.99
CA HIS A 9 16.05 -14.12 28.72
C HIS A 9 15.73 -13.25 27.50
N GLY A 10 16.73 -13.04 26.65
CA GLY A 10 16.60 -12.32 25.38
C GLY A 10 17.05 -13.15 24.18
N TYR A 11 16.35 -13.00 23.05
CA TYR A 11 16.71 -13.61 21.77
C TYR A 11 16.86 -12.54 20.69
N ARG A 12 17.74 -12.79 19.72
CA ARG A 12 17.89 -11.94 18.53
C ARG A 12 17.33 -12.66 17.31
N CYS A 13 16.39 -12.04 16.63
CA CYS A 13 15.87 -12.49 15.35
C CYS A 13 16.17 -11.46 14.25
N PHE A 14 16.28 -11.95 13.02
CA PHE A 14 16.44 -11.12 11.82
C PHE A 14 15.23 -11.31 10.93
N ILE A 15 14.49 -10.24 10.70
CA ILE A 15 13.29 -10.26 9.86
C ILE A 15 13.68 -9.73 8.49
N HIS A 16 13.34 -10.50 7.46
CA HIS A 16 13.47 -10.08 6.08
C HIS A 16 12.07 -10.05 5.46
N LEU A 17 11.71 -8.93 4.83
CA LEU A 17 10.49 -8.84 4.05
C LEU A 17 10.78 -9.40 2.66
N ALA A 18 10.11 -10.50 2.32
CA ALA A 18 10.18 -11.13 1.01
C ALA A 18 8.83 -10.96 0.29
N ASN A 19 8.86 -10.55 -0.97
CA ASN A 19 7.67 -10.57 -1.81
C ASN A 19 7.26 -12.02 -2.17
N SER A 20 6.13 -12.21 -2.84
CA SER A 20 5.59 -13.54 -3.17
C SER A 20 6.55 -14.41 -3.98
N GLU A 21 7.29 -13.82 -4.93
CA GLU A 21 8.27 -14.54 -5.74
C GLU A 21 9.48 -14.99 -4.90
N GLN A 22 9.99 -14.09 -4.06
CA GLN A 22 11.10 -14.37 -3.15
C GLN A 22 10.72 -15.43 -2.12
N TYR A 23 9.50 -15.37 -1.56
CA TYR A 23 8.99 -16.41 -0.65
C TYR A 23 9.01 -17.78 -1.31
N GLN A 24 8.52 -17.88 -2.55
CA GLN A 24 8.52 -19.14 -3.28
C GLN A 24 9.93 -19.64 -3.58
N ALA A 25 10.86 -18.75 -3.94
CA ALA A 25 12.25 -19.11 -4.18
C ALA A 25 12.95 -19.63 -2.90
N ILE A 26 12.66 -19.01 -1.75
CA ILE A 26 13.25 -19.39 -0.45
C ILE A 26 12.67 -20.70 0.08
N THR A 27 11.35 -20.86 0.00
CA THR A 27 10.64 -21.94 0.70
C THR A 27 10.29 -23.13 -0.21
N GLY A 28 10.31 -22.96 -1.53
CA GLY A 28 9.80 -23.93 -2.50
C GLY A 28 8.26 -23.98 -2.57
N HIS A 29 7.56 -23.24 -1.74
CA HIS A 29 6.10 -23.23 -1.69
C HIS A 29 5.54 -21.92 -2.27
N ARG A 30 4.45 -22.02 -3.03
CA ARG A 30 3.70 -20.81 -3.40
C ARG A 30 3.08 -20.22 -2.13
N PRO A 31 3.01 -18.88 -2.01
CA PRO A 31 2.20 -18.26 -0.97
C PRO A 31 0.80 -18.87 -0.97
N PRO A 32 0.21 -19.14 0.21
CA PRO A 32 -1.03 -19.91 0.32
C PRO A 32 -2.22 -19.24 -0.35
N HIS A 33 -2.16 -17.92 -0.56
CA HIS A 33 -3.25 -17.14 -1.14
C HIS A 33 -2.74 -16.24 -2.26
N LYS A 34 -3.58 -16.05 -3.28
CA LYS A 34 -3.35 -15.03 -4.30
C LYS A 34 -3.42 -13.64 -3.61
N PRO A 35 -2.52 -12.70 -3.93
CA PRO A 35 -2.64 -11.33 -3.45
C PRO A 35 -3.98 -10.72 -3.86
N ALA A 36 -4.60 -9.97 -2.96
CA ALA A 36 -5.81 -9.23 -3.26
C ALA A 36 -5.52 -8.12 -4.29
N THR A 37 -6.39 -7.98 -5.28
CA THR A 37 -6.30 -6.99 -6.35
C THR A 37 -7.08 -5.72 -6.01
N ALA A 38 -6.81 -4.62 -6.71
CA ALA A 38 -7.60 -3.38 -6.56
C ALA A 38 -9.10 -3.60 -6.80
N ARG A 39 -9.42 -4.56 -7.67
CA ARG A 39 -10.79 -4.98 -7.97
C ARG A 39 -11.42 -5.73 -6.79
N ASP A 40 -10.67 -6.55 -6.07
CA ASP A 40 -11.17 -7.28 -4.89
C ASP A 40 -11.56 -6.30 -3.78
N TYR A 41 -10.69 -5.33 -3.49
CA TYR A 41 -10.99 -4.24 -2.55
C TYR A 41 -12.20 -3.43 -2.98
N THR A 42 -12.25 -2.99 -4.23
CA THR A 42 -13.37 -2.22 -4.78
C THR A 42 -14.68 -3.00 -4.70
N SER A 43 -14.66 -4.29 -5.00
CA SER A 43 -15.83 -5.18 -4.94
C SER A 43 -16.34 -5.30 -3.51
N ALA A 44 -15.43 -5.47 -2.55
CA ALA A 44 -15.72 -5.56 -1.12
C ALA A 44 -16.11 -4.21 -0.47
N GLY A 45 -16.02 -3.09 -1.19
CA GLY A 45 -16.24 -1.77 -0.60
C GLY A 45 -15.14 -1.36 0.39
N LEU A 46 -13.93 -1.92 0.24
CA LEU A 46 -12.77 -1.56 1.04
C LEU A 46 -11.89 -0.56 0.26
N PRO A 47 -11.23 0.39 0.94
CA PRO A 47 -10.28 1.29 0.29
C PRO A 47 -9.05 0.50 -0.16
N TRP A 48 -8.60 0.69 -1.41
CA TRP A 48 -7.37 0.06 -1.94
C TRP A 48 -6.12 0.51 -1.17
N PHE A 49 -6.13 1.76 -0.72
CA PHE A 49 -5.11 2.36 0.13
C PHE A 49 -5.80 3.47 0.95
N ASP A 50 -5.50 3.55 2.24
CA ASP A 50 -5.92 4.65 3.11
C ASP A 50 -4.62 5.33 3.60
N TYR A 51 -4.27 6.45 2.97
CA TYR A 51 -3.15 7.26 3.40
C TYR A 51 -3.63 8.14 4.55
N TYR A 52 -3.22 7.79 5.78
CA TYR A 52 -3.50 8.60 6.95
C TYR A 52 -2.28 9.47 7.26
N ASP A 53 -2.47 10.78 7.21
CA ASP A 53 -1.51 11.79 7.63
C ASP A 53 -2.30 12.97 8.19
N ASP A 54 -1.95 13.42 9.40
CA ASP A 54 -2.59 14.55 10.07
C ASP A 54 -2.17 15.89 9.45
N SER A 55 -1.14 15.90 8.60
CA SER A 55 -0.66 17.10 7.92
C SER A 55 -1.48 17.45 6.67
N LYS A 56 -1.51 18.75 6.33
CA LYS A 56 -2.17 19.20 5.11
C LYS A 56 -1.41 18.70 3.88
N ALA A 57 -2.14 18.13 2.92
CA ALA A 57 -1.59 17.73 1.64
C ALA A 57 -0.92 18.93 0.94
N LEU A 58 0.31 18.71 0.47
CA LEU A 58 1.03 19.70 -0.34
C LEU A 58 0.38 19.82 -1.73
N PRO A 59 0.40 21.02 -2.35
CA PRO A 59 -0.03 21.15 -3.74
C PRO A 59 0.86 20.30 -4.67
N GLY A 60 0.27 19.78 -5.74
CA GLY A 60 1.01 19.04 -6.77
C GLY A 60 2.10 19.90 -7.40
N SER A 61 3.24 19.28 -7.74
CA SER A 61 4.38 19.98 -8.34
C SER A 61 4.22 20.18 -9.85
N ASP A 62 4.43 21.39 -10.34
CA ASP A 62 4.48 21.69 -11.78
C ASP A 62 5.59 20.90 -12.49
N THR A 63 6.72 20.68 -11.83
CA THR A 63 7.83 19.89 -12.38
C THR A 63 7.42 18.44 -12.58
N LEU A 64 6.67 17.86 -11.63
CA LEU A 64 6.21 16.47 -11.68
C LEU A 64 4.95 16.27 -12.53
N SER A 65 4.22 17.35 -12.88
CA SER A 65 3.02 17.29 -13.71
C SER A 65 3.25 16.66 -15.09
N LYS A 66 4.50 16.65 -15.56
CA LYS A 66 4.92 16.12 -16.87
C LYS A 66 5.25 14.62 -16.83
N LEU A 67 5.19 13.98 -15.66
CA LEU A 67 5.52 12.57 -15.53
C LEU A 67 4.38 11.68 -16.05
N THR A 68 4.74 10.76 -16.94
CA THR A 68 3.86 9.69 -17.40
C THR A 68 3.83 8.56 -16.36
N SER A 69 2.67 7.90 -16.18
CA SER A 69 2.56 6.72 -15.32
C SER A 69 3.40 5.55 -15.86
N VAL A 70 3.83 4.64 -14.98
CA VAL A 70 4.60 3.45 -15.38
C VAL A 70 3.86 2.60 -16.40
N ALA A 71 2.54 2.41 -16.21
CA ALA A 71 1.70 1.67 -17.13
C ALA A 71 1.65 2.33 -18.52
N ALA A 72 1.44 3.65 -18.60
CA ALA A 72 1.47 4.37 -19.87
C ALA A 72 2.86 4.33 -20.51
N LYS A 73 3.94 4.37 -19.71
CA LYS A 73 5.31 4.28 -20.24
C LYS A 73 5.64 2.91 -20.85
N ILE A 74 5.07 1.83 -20.32
CA ILE A 74 5.21 0.48 -20.89
C ILE A 74 4.53 0.39 -22.26
N ILE A 75 3.34 0.98 -22.38
CA ILE A 75 2.59 1.07 -23.64
C ILE A 75 3.38 1.90 -24.67
N GLU A 76 3.87 3.08 -24.29
CA GLU A 76 4.70 3.94 -25.15
C GLU A 76 5.94 3.20 -25.70
N LYS A 77 6.55 2.34 -24.89
CA LYS A 77 7.72 1.54 -25.28
C LYS A 77 7.36 0.30 -26.12
N GLY A 78 6.10 0.09 -26.46
CA GLY A 78 5.64 -1.08 -27.22
C GLY A 78 5.79 -2.40 -26.46
N LYS A 79 5.87 -2.37 -25.12
CA LYS A 79 6.06 -3.56 -24.28
C LYS A 79 4.75 -4.22 -23.83
N GLY A 80 3.62 -3.82 -24.45
CA GLY A 80 2.29 -4.31 -24.09
C GLY A 80 1.68 -3.55 -22.92
N VAL A 81 0.99 -4.27 -22.04
CA VAL A 81 0.31 -3.72 -20.86
C VAL A 81 1.02 -4.17 -19.58
N LEU A 82 0.96 -3.34 -18.53
CA LEU A 82 1.44 -3.73 -17.21
C LEU A 82 0.49 -4.81 -16.65
N PRO A 83 0.95 -6.05 -16.39
CA PRO A 83 0.10 -7.10 -15.82
C PRO A 83 -0.40 -6.71 -14.42
N ASP A 84 -1.56 -7.25 -14.05
CA ASP A 84 -2.24 -7.01 -12.77
C ASP A 84 -2.51 -5.53 -12.43
N ASN A 85 -2.47 -4.63 -13.42
CA ASN A 85 -2.73 -3.19 -13.28
C ASN A 85 -4.04 -2.79 -14.00
N ASP A 86 -5.10 -3.55 -13.76
CA ASP A 86 -6.42 -3.23 -14.30
C ASP A 86 -6.94 -1.91 -13.72
N PRO A 87 -7.56 -1.03 -14.53
CA PRO A 87 -8.23 0.14 -14.01
C PRO A 87 -9.42 -0.26 -13.14
N VAL A 88 -9.61 0.45 -12.03
CA VAL A 88 -10.77 0.31 -11.15
C VAL A 88 -11.49 1.65 -11.01
N GLN A 89 -12.81 1.60 -10.87
CA GLN A 89 -13.60 2.74 -10.40
C GLN A 89 -13.94 2.51 -8.93
N PRO A 90 -13.28 3.20 -7.98
CA PRO A 90 -13.50 2.97 -6.56
C PRO A 90 -14.96 3.26 -6.18
N LYS A 91 -15.61 2.32 -5.47
CA LYS A 91 -16.97 2.54 -4.93
C LYS A 91 -16.97 3.52 -3.76
N ILE A 92 -15.89 3.53 -2.98
CA ILE A 92 -15.73 4.38 -1.82
C ILE A 92 -14.51 5.27 -2.04
N VAL A 93 -14.77 6.57 -2.16
CA VAL A 93 -13.75 7.62 -2.11
C VAL A 93 -13.95 8.34 -0.79
N LYS A 94 -13.09 8.08 0.20
CA LYS A 94 -13.10 8.83 1.45
C LYS A 94 -12.51 10.21 1.18
N ILE A 95 -13.35 11.23 1.20
CA ILE A 95 -12.89 12.62 1.23
C ILE A 95 -12.55 12.93 2.68
N VAL A 96 -11.26 13.12 2.98
CA VAL A 96 -10.80 13.54 4.30
C VAL A 96 -11.14 15.02 4.47
N GLY A 97 -12.34 15.30 5.01
CA GLY A 97 -12.80 16.63 5.46
C GLY A 97 -13.16 17.63 4.35
N LYS A 98 -14.42 18.14 4.35
CA LYS A 98 -14.81 19.33 3.56
C LYS A 98 -14.32 20.66 4.14
N GLY A 99 -13.83 20.64 5.38
CA GLY A 99 -13.16 21.76 6.01
C GLY A 99 -11.87 21.23 6.60
N ASN A 100 -10.76 21.93 6.36
CA ASN A 100 -9.42 21.65 6.88
C ASN A 100 -9.35 21.72 8.43
N LEU A 101 -10.21 21.00 9.14
CA LEU A 101 -10.25 20.89 10.60
C LEU A 101 -9.74 19.50 10.98
N VAL A 102 -8.42 19.40 11.13
CA VAL A 102 -7.79 18.34 11.91
C VAL A 102 -7.75 18.86 13.35
N ARG A 103 -8.29 18.10 14.30
CA ARG A 103 -8.12 18.36 15.73
C ARG A 103 -7.07 17.39 16.23
N ASP A 104 -5.93 17.92 16.66
CA ASP A 104 -4.95 17.12 17.39
C ASP A 104 -5.60 16.67 18.72
N GLY A 105 -5.61 15.36 18.96
CA GLY A 105 -5.94 14.83 20.27
C GLY A 105 -4.81 15.17 21.24
N GLU A 106 -5.15 15.60 22.47
CA GLU A 106 -4.15 15.74 23.52
C GLU A 106 -3.68 14.34 23.96
N PHE A 107 -2.35 14.12 23.91
CA PHE A 107 -1.68 12.92 24.42
C PHE A 107 -1.41 13.03 25.92
#